data_AF-A0A8J4YEB4-F1
#
_entry.id   AF-A0A8J4YEB4-F1
#
_cell.length_a   1.000
_cell.length_b   1.000
_cell.length_c   1.000
_cell.angle_alpha   90.00
_cell.angle_beta   90.00
_cell.angle_gamma   90.00
#
_symmetry.space_group_name_H-M   'P 1'
#
loop_
_entity.id
_entity.type
_entity.pdbx_description
1 polymer ?
#
loop_
_entity_poly.entity_id
_entity_poly.type
_entity_poly.pdbx_seq_one_letter_code
_entity_poly.pdbx_strand_id
1 'polypeptide(L)'
;MSPHCVTSKGLLLLPLLTLLTLLPSLLATSLPNFVAQDDLNDGQHEIRIHYKGVAAKQTSVGRDQGSSSGLVLRQVHHHHRLLTLVYIGEAAEDLSVEGLSLRDCRLSDDAGEVAEFLERFEEDAAVARTGAAGSWSGSFNNITFQHLDQEEELPQYLRPVLHFKNLRAQCREHRRAVKKALRAQRRLEKHNHNHNTDEDQTPTTTTHKHKHHKKQPHSRRKRWILKEFFILPGTKWCGNDDLASTYSDLDGHMGADHCCRKHDKCPLNIAGMNYRYGAYNRHATTVSHCICDLR
;
A
#
# COMPACT_ATOMS: atom_id res chain seq x y z
N MET A 1 -20.63 -2.86 -6.90
CA MET A 1 -21.96 -3.33 -6.44
C MET A 1 -21.73 -4.38 -5.38
N SER A 2 -21.60 -3.93 -4.13
CA SER A 2 -22.04 -4.73 -2.99
C SER A 2 -23.55 -4.54 -2.89
N PRO A 3 -24.33 -5.58 -2.58
CA PRO A 3 -25.78 -5.48 -2.60
C PRO A 3 -26.23 -4.69 -1.37
N HIS A 4 -26.54 -3.42 -1.55
CA HIS A 4 -27.45 -2.73 -0.63
C HIS A 4 -28.86 -3.24 -0.93
N CYS A 5 -29.27 -4.30 -0.24
CA CYS A 5 -30.66 -4.74 -0.22
C CYS A 5 -31.38 -4.00 0.91
N VAL A 6 -32.24 -3.05 0.54
CA VAL A 6 -33.18 -2.40 1.46
C VAL A 6 -34.43 -3.28 1.50
N THR A 7 -34.66 -3.97 2.62
CA THR A 7 -35.91 -4.70 2.84
C THR A 7 -36.96 -3.78 3.47
N SER A 8 -38.13 -3.77 2.83
CA SER A 8 -39.33 -3.04 3.24
C SER A 8 -39.79 -3.48 4.64
N LYS A 9 -40.07 -2.51 5.52
CA LYS A 9 -40.62 -2.75 6.86
C LYS A 9 -42.09 -3.15 6.76
N GLY A 10 -42.39 -4.44 6.86
CA GLY A 10 -43.72 -4.95 7.21
C GLY A 10 -43.89 -4.92 8.73
N LEU A 11 -44.80 -4.09 9.23
CA LEU A 11 -45.15 -3.98 10.64
C LEU A 11 -46.16 -5.09 10.98
N LEU A 12 -45.71 -6.13 11.71
CA LEU A 12 -46.59 -7.09 12.36
C LEU A 12 -46.32 -7.05 13.88
N LEU A 13 -47.34 -6.63 14.62
CA LEU A 13 -47.37 -6.63 16.08
C LEU A 13 -47.48 -8.07 16.58
N LEU A 14 -46.51 -8.51 17.38
CA LEU A 14 -46.60 -9.73 18.19
C LEU A 14 -46.36 -9.38 19.68
N PRO A 15 -47.00 -10.10 20.61
CA PRO A 15 -47.23 -9.65 21.98
C PRO A 15 -45.96 -9.73 22.84
N LEU A 16 -45.84 -8.80 23.79
CA LEU A 16 -44.85 -8.82 24.86
C LEU A 16 -44.96 -10.14 25.65
N LEU A 17 -44.01 -11.03 25.44
CA LEU A 17 -43.65 -12.04 26.44
C LEU A 17 -42.18 -11.91 26.79
N THR A 18 -42.01 -11.59 28.07
CA THR A 18 -40.79 -11.61 28.89
C THR A 18 -39.70 -12.55 28.39
N LEU A 19 -38.65 -11.98 27.82
CA LEU A 19 -37.38 -12.65 27.66
C LEU A 19 -36.31 -11.81 28.34
N LEU A 20 -36.08 -12.11 29.62
CA LEU A 20 -34.88 -11.71 30.34
C LEU A 20 -33.71 -12.54 29.79
N THR A 21 -33.36 -12.35 28.51
CA THR A 21 -32.08 -12.85 28.00
C THR A 21 -30.99 -12.07 28.70
N LEU A 22 -30.13 -12.81 29.40
CA LEU A 22 -28.79 -12.36 29.76
C LEU A 22 -28.23 -11.57 28.58
N LEU A 23 -28.12 -10.24 28.70
CA LEU A 23 -27.13 -9.53 27.91
C LEU A 23 -25.80 -10.16 28.33
N PRO A 24 -25.05 -10.82 27.44
CA PRO A 24 -23.63 -10.95 27.70
C PRO A 24 -23.17 -9.51 27.88
N SER A 25 -22.59 -9.21 29.04
CA SER A 25 -21.93 -7.95 29.27
C SER A 25 -20.94 -7.75 28.10
N LEU A 26 -21.31 -6.92 27.13
CA LEU A 26 -20.45 -6.44 26.05
C LEU A 26 -19.38 -5.53 26.67
N LEU A 27 -18.56 -6.07 27.56
CA LEU A 27 -17.20 -5.57 27.66
C LEU A 27 -16.55 -6.06 26.37
N ALA A 28 -16.50 -5.18 25.36
CA ALA A 28 -15.52 -5.31 24.30
C ALA A 28 -14.17 -5.43 25.01
N THR A 29 -13.66 -6.67 25.14
CA THR A 29 -12.39 -6.91 25.80
C THR A 29 -11.34 -6.29 24.90
N SER A 30 -10.76 -5.19 25.37
CA SER A 30 -9.69 -4.52 24.65
C SER A 30 -8.63 -5.54 24.26
N LEU A 31 -8.17 -5.49 23.01
CA LEU A 31 -7.11 -6.36 22.54
C LEU A 31 -5.93 -6.33 23.53
N PRO A 32 -5.35 -7.48 23.90
CA PRO A 32 -4.20 -7.53 24.81
C PRO A 32 -2.99 -6.87 24.13
N ASN A 33 -2.02 -6.43 24.93
CA ASN A 33 -0.77 -5.93 24.38
C ASN A 33 0.15 -7.10 24.04
N PHE A 34 0.65 -7.15 22.80
CA PHE A 34 1.52 -8.23 22.33
C PHE A 34 2.37 -7.85 21.13
N VAL A 35 3.40 -8.66 20.89
CA VAL A 35 4.09 -8.78 19.62
C VAL A 35 4.11 -10.25 19.19
N ALA A 36 3.81 -10.50 17.92
CA ALA A 36 3.87 -11.79 17.28
C ALA A 36 4.76 -11.68 16.03
N GLN A 37 5.64 -12.66 15.83
CA GLN A 37 6.45 -12.79 14.62
C GLN A 37 6.19 -14.14 13.97
N ASP A 38 6.00 -14.14 12.65
CA ASP A 38 5.74 -15.31 11.83
C ASP A 38 6.71 -15.32 10.65
N ASP A 39 7.55 -16.36 10.58
CA ASP A 39 8.46 -16.59 9.47
C ASP A 39 7.81 -17.59 8.50
N LEU A 40 7.39 -17.10 7.33
CA LEU A 40 6.64 -17.87 6.35
C LEU A 40 7.57 -18.68 5.44
N ASN A 41 7.04 -19.80 4.91
CA ASN A 41 7.80 -20.75 4.09
C ASN A 41 8.30 -20.18 2.75
N ASP A 42 7.79 -19.01 2.34
CA ASP A 42 8.15 -18.30 1.11
C ASP A 42 9.15 -17.15 1.37
N GLY A 43 9.83 -17.15 2.51
CA GLY A 43 10.83 -16.13 2.87
C GLY A 43 10.23 -14.77 3.25
N GLN A 44 8.91 -14.71 3.44
CA GLN A 44 8.25 -13.55 4.03
C GLN A 44 8.38 -13.57 5.55
N HIS A 45 8.66 -12.40 6.12
CA HIS A 45 8.64 -12.21 7.58
C HIS A 45 7.49 -11.27 7.93
N GLU A 46 6.61 -11.69 8.82
CA GLU A 46 5.48 -10.90 9.30
C GLU A 46 5.61 -10.61 10.81
N ILE A 47 5.53 -9.34 11.19
CA ILE A 47 5.45 -8.90 12.58
C ILE A 47 4.09 -8.24 12.82
N ARG A 48 3.39 -8.66 13.87
CA ARG A 48 2.13 -8.06 14.32
C ARG A 48 2.29 -7.55 15.74
N ILE A 49 1.94 -6.29 15.98
CA ILE A 49 2.06 -5.63 17.29
C ILE A 49 0.72 -5.01 17.62
N HIS A 50 0.21 -5.29 18.82
CA HIS A 50 -0.85 -4.50 19.42
C HIS A 50 -0.35 -3.91 20.73
N TYR A 51 -0.43 -2.60 20.88
CA TYR A 51 -0.06 -1.93 22.14
C TYR A 51 -0.90 -0.68 22.35
N LYS A 52 -1.62 -0.61 23.49
CA LYS A 52 -2.42 0.54 23.91
C LYS A 52 -3.33 1.12 22.81
N GLY A 53 -3.97 0.25 22.03
CA GLY A 53 -4.94 0.61 20.97
C GLY A 53 -4.32 0.94 19.62
N VAL A 54 -3.00 0.83 19.46
CA VAL A 54 -2.33 0.82 18.17
C VAL A 54 -2.15 -0.63 17.74
N ALA A 55 -2.67 -0.99 16.56
CA ALA A 55 -2.46 -2.30 15.94
C ALA A 55 -1.60 -2.10 14.69
N ALA A 56 -0.50 -2.82 14.57
CA ALA A 56 0.44 -2.68 13.46
C ALA A 56 0.83 -4.04 12.89
N LYS A 57 0.82 -4.16 11.57
CA LYS A 57 1.32 -5.32 10.83
C LYS A 57 2.44 -4.85 9.91
N GLN A 58 3.57 -5.54 9.94
CA GLN A 58 4.67 -5.33 9.03
C GLN A 58 4.99 -6.65 8.32
N THR A 59 5.00 -6.63 7.00
CA THR A 59 5.39 -7.75 6.16
C THR A 59 6.62 -7.33 5.35
N SER A 60 7.69 -8.12 5.38
CA SER A 60 8.91 -7.86 4.60
C SER A 60 9.26 -9.04 3.71
N VAL A 61 9.75 -8.73 2.51
CA VAL A 61 10.30 -9.68 1.54
C VAL A 61 11.75 -9.32 1.22
N GLY A 62 12.60 -10.35 1.21
CA GLY A 62 14.01 -10.26 0.82
C GLY A 62 14.24 -10.09 -0.68
N ARG A 63 15.51 -9.97 -1.07
CA ARG A 63 15.91 -9.81 -2.48
C ARG A 63 15.70 -11.07 -3.32
N ASP A 64 15.87 -12.21 -2.68
CA ASP A 64 15.72 -13.56 -3.22
C ASP A 64 14.28 -13.86 -3.70
N GLN A 65 13.30 -13.11 -3.19
CA GLN A 65 11.88 -13.29 -3.53
C GLN A 65 11.36 -12.37 -4.64
N GLY A 66 12.26 -11.74 -5.43
CA GLY A 66 11.91 -11.08 -6.69
C GLY A 66 11.99 -9.54 -6.71
N SER A 67 12.37 -8.89 -5.60
CA SER A 67 12.67 -7.45 -5.58
C SER A 67 14.18 -7.26 -5.59
N SER A 68 14.72 -6.56 -6.58
CA SER A 68 16.17 -6.23 -6.63
C SER A 68 16.67 -5.43 -5.40
N SER A 69 15.75 -4.91 -4.59
CA SER A 69 16.04 -4.03 -3.47
C SER A 69 15.39 -4.43 -2.14
N GLY A 70 14.54 -5.47 -2.08
CA GLY A 70 13.69 -5.77 -0.92
C GLY A 70 12.46 -4.85 -0.81
N LEU A 71 11.45 -5.27 -0.06
CA LEU A 71 10.21 -4.51 0.13
C LEU A 71 9.65 -4.71 1.54
N VAL A 72 9.16 -3.64 2.16
CA VAL A 72 8.45 -3.71 3.44
C VAL A 72 7.10 -3.01 3.32
N LEU A 73 6.02 -3.75 3.60
CA LEU A 73 4.67 -3.24 3.76
C LEU A 73 4.37 -3.07 5.24
N ARG A 74 4.00 -1.86 5.66
CA ARG A 74 3.62 -1.55 7.05
C ARG A 74 2.22 -0.98 7.10
N GLN A 75 1.32 -1.66 7.79
CA GLN A 75 -0.05 -1.23 8.04
C GLN A 75 -0.21 -0.91 9.53
N VAL A 76 -0.66 0.29 9.87
CA VAL A 76 -0.83 0.74 11.26
C VAL A 76 -2.22 1.31 11.43
N HIS A 77 -2.98 0.75 12.35
CA HIS A 77 -4.30 1.20 12.75
C HIS A 77 -4.24 1.95 14.08
N HIS A 78 -4.98 3.06 14.16
CA HIS A 78 -5.28 3.73 15.42
C HIS A 78 -6.64 4.44 15.34
N HIS A 79 -7.51 4.14 16.30
CA HIS A 79 -8.92 4.57 16.38
C HIS A 79 -9.82 4.08 15.23
N HIS A 80 -9.93 4.85 14.13
CA HIS A 80 -10.81 4.58 12.98
C HIS A 80 -10.06 4.76 11.66
N ARG A 81 -8.72 4.69 11.71
CA ARG A 81 -7.87 5.01 10.58
C ARG A 81 -6.83 3.92 10.40
N LEU A 82 -6.66 3.51 9.16
CA LEU A 82 -5.62 2.59 8.74
C LEU A 82 -4.60 3.34 7.89
N LEU A 83 -3.34 3.33 8.30
CA LEU A 83 -2.22 3.91 7.57
C LEU A 83 -1.39 2.77 6.97
N THR A 84 -1.33 2.72 5.64
CA THR A 84 -0.44 1.82 4.90
C THR A 84 0.78 2.60 4.44
N LEU A 85 1.98 2.07 4.65
CA LEU A 85 3.26 2.58 4.18
C LEU A 85 4.00 1.46 3.45
N VAL A 86 4.65 1.80 2.34
CA VAL A 86 5.44 0.88 1.52
C VAL A 86 6.85 1.42 1.46
N TYR A 87 7.82 0.65 1.94
CA TYR A 87 9.24 1.01 1.91
C TYR A 87 9.99 0.12 0.92
N ILE A 88 10.93 0.71 0.21
CA ILE A 88 11.89 0.00 -0.65
C ILE A 88 13.23 -0.04 0.05
N GLY A 89 13.85 -1.21 0.03
CA GLY A 89 15.14 -1.49 0.62
C GLY A 89 15.10 -2.81 1.38
N GLU A 90 16.27 -3.33 1.70
CA GLU A 90 16.43 -4.56 2.44
C GLU A 90 16.30 -4.22 3.92
N ALA A 91 15.20 -4.64 4.53
CA ALA A 91 15.16 -4.67 5.98
C ALA A 91 16.31 -5.58 6.41
N ALA A 92 17.20 -5.10 7.28
CA ALA A 92 18.30 -5.91 7.77
C ALA A 92 17.75 -7.14 8.52
N GLU A 93 18.62 -8.03 9.02
CA GLU A 93 18.21 -9.20 9.82
C GLU A 93 17.27 -8.85 11.00
N ASP A 94 17.22 -7.58 11.40
CA ASP A 94 16.36 -7.03 12.43
C ASP A 94 14.98 -6.54 11.94
N LEU A 95 14.62 -6.71 10.67
CA LEU A 95 13.33 -6.26 10.13
C LEU A 95 13.08 -4.74 10.29
N SER A 96 14.13 -3.95 10.50
CA SER A 96 14.05 -2.49 10.64
C SER A 96 13.71 -1.81 9.31
N VAL A 97 12.94 -0.71 9.40
CA VAL A 97 12.70 0.19 8.25
C VAL A 97 13.63 1.40 8.25
N GLU A 98 14.54 1.49 9.22
CA GLU A 98 15.51 2.57 9.27
C GLU A 98 16.47 2.48 8.07
N GLY A 99 16.70 3.61 7.40
CA GLY A 99 17.48 3.64 6.16
C GLY A 99 16.72 3.21 4.90
N LEU A 100 15.49 2.68 5.02
CA LEU A 100 14.67 2.34 3.84
C LEU A 100 14.00 3.58 3.24
N SER A 101 13.79 3.56 1.93
CA SER A 101 13.13 4.65 1.22
C SER A 101 11.62 4.47 1.26
N LEU A 102 10.88 5.41 1.87
CA LEU A 102 9.43 5.44 1.78
C LEU A 102 9.01 5.65 0.31
N ARG A 103 8.32 4.65 -0.24
CA ARG A 103 7.89 4.62 -1.63
C ARG A 103 6.48 5.13 -1.81
N ASP A 104 5.54 4.60 -1.03
CA ASP A 104 4.15 4.99 -1.09
C ASP A 104 3.50 4.96 0.29
N CYS A 105 2.41 5.70 0.44
CA CYS A 105 1.60 5.62 1.63
C CYS A 105 0.14 6.06 1.39
N ARG A 106 -0.77 5.41 2.12
CA ARG A 106 -2.21 5.63 2.05
C ARG A 106 -2.79 5.71 3.46
N LEU A 107 -3.63 6.71 3.69
CA LEU A 107 -4.45 6.80 4.91
C LEU A 107 -5.88 6.51 4.50
N SER A 108 -6.47 5.48 5.09
CA SER A 108 -7.83 5.04 4.90
C SER A 108 -8.66 5.31 6.16
N ASP A 109 -9.90 5.71 5.96
CA ASP A 109 -10.97 5.83 6.94
C ASP A 109 -12.17 4.92 6.56
N ASP A 110 -11.96 4.00 5.63
CA ASP A 110 -12.96 3.00 5.24
C ASP A 110 -13.13 1.97 6.36
N ALA A 111 -14.35 1.83 6.86
CA ALA A 111 -14.65 0.94 7.97
C ALA A 111 -14.48 -0.54 7.62
N GLY A 112 -14.70 -0.92 6.36
CA GLY A 112 -14.52 -2.30 5.89
C GLY A 112 -13.05 -2.70 5.88
N GLU A 113 -12.19 -1.85 5.30
CA GLU A 113 -10.74 -2.08 5.32
C GLU A 113 -10.17 -2.11 6.74
N VAL A 114 -10.68 -1.26 7.64
CA VAL A 114 -10.27 -1.26 9.05
C VAL A 114 -10.71 -2.55 9.76
N ALA A 115 -11.92 -3.02 9.51
CA ALA A 115 -12.44 -4.26 10.09
C ALA A 115 -11.66 -5.49 9.60
N GLU A 116 -11.45 -5.61 8.30
CA GLU A 116 -10.64 -6.69 7.68
C GLU A 116 -9.21 -6.71 8.24
N PHE A 117 -8.61 -5.53 8.44
CA PHE A 117 -7.29 -5.44 9.05
C PHE A 117 -7.27 -5.93 10.51
N LEU A 118 -8.31 -5.61 11.29
CA LEU A 118 -8.39 -5.94 12.71
C LEU A 118 -8.79 -7.39 12.99
N GLU A 119 -9.51 -8.05 12.09
CA GLU A 119 -9.94 -9.46 12.23
C GLU A 119 -8.76 -10.38 12.59
N ARG A 120 -7.62 -10.21 11.92
CA ARG A 120 -6.41 -11.01 12.17
C ARG A 120 -5.78 -10.78 13.55
N PHE A 121 -5.96 -9.58 14.13
CA PHE A 121 -5.50 -9.29 15.50
C PHE A 121 -6.43 -9.89 16.55
N GLU A 122 -7.72 -10.09 16.24
CA GLU A 122 -8.65 -10.77 17.13
C GLU A 122 -8.32 -12.26 17.24
N GLU A 123 -7.91 -12.89 16.14
CA GLU A 123 -7.39 -14.27 16.12
C GLU A 123 -6.14 -14.41 16.99
N ASP A 124 -5.13 -13.55 16.81
CA ASP A 124 -3.92 -13.54 17.64
C ASP A 124 -4.25 -13.26 19.12
N ALA A 125 -5.19 -12.35 19.39
CA ALA A 125 -5.63 -12.02 20.73
C ALA A 125 -6.32 -13.20 21.43
N ALA A 126 -7.02 -14.06 20.68
CA ALA A 126 -7.58 -15.29 21.25
C ALA A 126 -6.44 -16.22 21.73
N VAL A 127 -5.40 -16.39 20.92
CA VAL A 127 -4.20 -17.17 21.29
C VAL A 127 -3.50 -16.55 22.51
N ALA A 128 -3.30 -15.24 22.49
CA ALA A 128 -2.70 -14.46 23.59
C ALA A 128 -3.41 -14.64 24.93
N ARG A 129 -4.74 -14.75 24.94
CA ARG A 129 -5.52 -14.88 26.17
C ARG A 129 -5.45 -16.29 26.77
N THR A 130 -5.16 -17.30 25.95
CA THR A 130 -5.20 -18.72 26.35
C THR A 130 -3.83 -19.37 26.46
N GLY A 131 -2.83 -18.83 25.77
CA GLY A 131 -1.47 -19.37 25.73
C GLY A 131 -0.54 -18.70 26.74
N ALA A 132 0.43 -19.44 27.26
CA ALA A 132 1.60 -18.85 27.89
C ALA A 132 2.48 -18.17 26.82
N ALA A 133 3.14 -17.06 27.16
CA ALA A 133 4.18 -16.46 26.32
C ALA A 133 5.24 -17.52 25.95
N GLY A 134 5.59 -17.62 24.67
CA GLY A 134 6.49 -18.67 24.18
C GLY A 134 6.49 -18.82 22.66
N SER A 135 7.42 -19.64 22.16
CA SER A 135 7.44 -20.08 20.76
C SER A 135 6.53 -21.29 20.61
N TRP A 136 5.56 -21.20 19.70
CA TRP A 136 4.63 -22.29 19.40
C TRP A 136 4.98 -22.89 18.04
N SER A 137 5.61 -24.06 18.06
CA SER A 137 5.84 -24.85 16.86
C SER A 137 4.62 -25.74 16.62
N GLY A 138 3.67 -25.22 15.84
CA GLY A 138 2.52 -25.97 15.32
C GLY A 138 2.76 -26.37 13.87
N SER A 139 2.00 -27.34 13.35
CA SER A 139 2.17 -27.99 12.04
C SER A 139 2.20 -27.08 10.80
N PHE A 140 2.10 -25.75 10.94
CA PHE A 140 2.10 -24.83 9.81
C PHE A 140 2.95 -23.55 9.90
N ASN A 141 3.46 -23.06 11.05
CA ASN A 141 4.29 -21.83 11.11
C ASN A 141 5.18 -21.79 12.37
N ASN A 142 6.32 -21.09 12.31
CA ASN A 142 7.16 -20.76 13.48
C ASN A 142 6.74 -19.41 14.07
N ILE A 143 5.66 -19.41 14.85
CA ILE A 143 5.13 -18.18 15.44
C ILE A 143 5.78 -17.95 16.81
N THR A 144 6.47 -16.82 16.96
CA THR A 144 6.97 -16.34 18.24
C THR A 144 6.00 -15.32 18.81
N PHE A 145 5.51 -15.54 20.03
CA PHE A 145 4.54 -14.66 20.68
C PHE A 145 5.04 -14.15 22.04
N GLN A 146 4.93 -12.85 22.27
CA GLN A 146 5.33 -12.19 23.50
C GLN A 146 4.27 -11.17 23.95
N HIS A 147 3.88 -11.25 25.23
CA HIS A 147 3.08 -10.21 25.89
C HIS A 147 3.93 -8.97 26.18
N LEU A 148 3.29 -7.80 26.10
CA LEU A 148 3.94 -6.52 26.34
C LEU A 148 3.27 -5.77 27.50
N ASP A 149 3.97 -5.67 28.62
CA ASP A 149 3.53 -4.85 29.75
C ASP A 149 3.97 -3.38 29.55
N GLN A 150 5.17 -3.21 28.99
CA GLN A 150 5.81 -1.91 28.79
C GLN A 150 6.24 -1.72 27.33
N GLU A 151 6.39 -0.46 26.89
CA GLU A 151 6.79 -0.16 25.52
C GLU A 151 8.27 -0.53 25.29
N GLU A 152 9.06 -0.49 26.35
CA GLU A 152 10.49 -0.77 26.36
C GLU A 152 10.81 -2.24 26.05
N GLU A 153 9.84 -3.14 26.24
CA GLU A 153 9.94 -4.56 25.89
C GLU A 153 9.90 -4.78 24.37
N LEU A 154 9.39 -3.81 23.59
CA LEU A 154 9.54 -3.83 22.14
C LEU A 154 10.98 -3.48 21.75
N PRO A 155 11.56 -4.23 20.79
CA PRO A 155 12.83 -3.86 20.17
C PRO A 155 12.83 -2.41 19.70
N GLN A 156 13.96 -1.72 19.90
CA GLN A 156 14.08 -0.27 19.66
C GLN A 156 13.65 0.14 18.24
N TYR A 157 13.95 -0.70 17.23
CA TYR A 157 13.59 -0.46 15.83
C TYR A 157 12.08 -0.58 15.54
N LEU A 158 11.31 -1.27 16.40
CA LEU A 158 9.85 -1.40 16.28
C LEU A 158 9.08 -0.30 16.99
N ARG A 159 9.61 0.28 18.08
CA ARG A 159 8.92 1.32 18.86
C ARG A 159 8.34 2.47 18.01
N PRO A 160 9.02 2.98 16.96
CA PRO A 160 8.44 4.02 16.09
C PRO A 160 7.10 3.65 15.45
N VAL A 161 6.77 2.35 15.31
CA VAL A 161 5.50 1.87 14.76
C VAL A 161 4.30 2.30 15.60
N LEU A 162 4.49 2.44 16.92
CA LEU A 162 3.44 2.83 17.85
C LEU A 162 3.08 4.32 17.75
N HIS A 163 3.96 5.13 17.15
CA HIS A 163 3.76 6.57 17.03
C HIS A 163 2.97 6.94 15.76
N PHE A 164 1.70 6.52 15.70
CA PHE A 164 0.82 6.73 14.54
C PHE A 164 0.78 8.18 14.02
N LYS A 165 0.81 9.18 14.92
CA LYS A 165 0.83 10.61 14.54
C LYS A 165 2.07 10.98 13.70
N ASN A 166 3.23 10.42 14.05
CA ASN A 166 4.49 10.66 13.37
C ASN A 166 4.48 10.01 11.98
N LEU A 167 4.08 8.74 11.90
CA LEU A 167 3.92 8.02 10.62
C LEU A 167 2.92 8.72 9.70
N ARG A 168 1.79 9.20 10.25
CA ARG A 168 0.82 9.99 9.48
C ARG A 168 1.42 11.31 8.99
N ALA A 169 2.31 11.94 9.76
CA ALA A 169 2.99 13.17 9.34
C ALA A 169 3.97 12.90 8.19
N GLN A 170 4.79 11.85 8.32
CA GLN A 170 5.69 11.37 7.27
C GLN A 170 4.91 11.09 5.97
N CYS A 171 3.79 10.38 6.05
CA CYS A 171 2.96 10.10 4.88
C CYS A 171 2.38 11.38 4.24
N ARG A 172 1.93 12.35 5.04
CA ARG A 172 1.42 13.63 4.52
C ARG A 172 2.50 14.39 3.77
N GLU A 173 3.71 14.42 4.29
CA GLU A 173 4.85 15.10 3.67
C GLU A 173 5.24 14.42 2.35
N HIS A 174 5.37 13.09 2.37
CA HIS A 174 5.65 12.29 1.17
C HIS A 174 4.64 12.55 0.06
N ARG A 175 3.34 12.46 0.37
CA ARG A 175 2.26 12.72 -0.61
C ARG A 175 2.29 14.15 -1.16
N ARG A 176 2.67 15.14 -0.33
CA ARG A 176 2.84 16.54 -0.77
C ARG A 176 4.02 16.67 -1.75
N ALA A 177 5.15 16.04 -1.44
CA ALA A 177 6.33 16.03 -2.30
C ALA A 177 6.04 15.36 -3.65
N VAL A 178 5.44 14.17 -3.64
CA VAL A 178 5.01 13.44 -4.85
C VAL A 178 4.06 14.28 -5.70
N LYS A 179 3.03 14.89 -5.09
CA LYS A 179 2.09 15.75 -5.81
C LYS A 179 2.77 16.96 -6.45
N LYS A 180 3.76 17.55 -5.77
CA LYS A 180 4.55 18.68 -6.30
C LYS A 180 5.39 18.23 -7.50
N ALA A 181 6.07 17.08 -7.40
CA ALA A 181 6.88 16.52 -8.48
C ALA A 181 6.05 16.20 -9.72
N LEU A 182 4.90 15.52 -9.57
CA LEU A 182 4.01 15.17 -10.68
C LEU A 182 3.42 16.42 -11.36
N ARG A 183 3.09 17.46 -10.60
CA ARG A 183 2.64 18.75 -11.16
C ARG A 183 3.75 19.44 -11.97
N ALA A 184 4.99 19.42 -11.48
CA ALA A 184 6.14 19.97 -12.20
C ALA A 184 6.39 19.20 -13.51
N GLN A 185 6.31 17.86 -13.48
CA GLN A 185 6.45 17.01 -14.65
C GLN A 185 5.40 17.33 -15.73
N ARG A 186 4.11 17.41 -15.34
CA ARG A 186 3.03 17.76 -16.30
C ARG A 186 3.25 19.14 -16.95
N ARG A 187 3.82 20.11 -16.22
CA ARG A 187 4.17 21.42 -16.78
C ARG A 187 5.28 21.33 -17.82
N LEU A 188 6.32 20.54 -17.54
CA LEU A 188 7.42 20.29 -18.49
C LEU A 188 6.94 19.54 -19.74
N GLU A 189 6.02 18.59 -19.59
CA GLU A 189 5.42 17.86 -20.72
C GLU A 189 4.59 18.78 -21.62
N LYS A 190 3.76 19.65 -21.04
CA LYS A 190 3.02 20.66 -21.81
C LYS A 190 3.95 21.61 -22.56
N HIS A 191 5.02 22.10 -21.91
CA HIS A 191 5.98 22.98 -22.55
C HIS A 191 6.68 22.30 -23.74
N ASN A 192 7.12 21.04 -23.59
CA ASN A 192 7.73 20.30 -24.69
C ASN A 192 6.76 19.99 -25.83
N HIS A 193 5.48 19.76 -25.53
CA HIS A 193 4.48 19.54 -26.58
C HIS A 193 4.30 20.81 -27.42
N ASN A 194 4.19 21.98 -26.79
CA ASN A 194 4.08 23.26 -27.47
C ASN A 194 5.33 23.59 -28.32
N HIS A 195 6.54 23.28 -27.83
CA HIS A 195 7.77 23.52 -28.61
C HIS A 195 7.88 22.60 -29.83
N ASN A 196 7.38 21.36 -29.76
CA ASN A 196 7.38 20.46 -30.90
C ASN A 196 6.31 20.83 -31.95
N THR A 197 5.21 21.48 -31.55
CA THR A 197 4.21 21.99 -32.50
C THR A 197 4.65 23.25 -33.23
N ASP A 198 5.56 24.05 -32.63
CA ASP A 198 6.12 25.25 -33.25
C ASP A 198 7.27 24.95 -34.24
N GLU A 199 7.94 23.79 -34.14
CA GLU A 199 8.99 23.35 -35.09
C GLU A 199 8.45 22.68 -36.37
N ASP A 200 7.14 22.40 -36.48
CA ASP A 200 6.53 21.68 -37.61
C ASP A 200 5.96 22.61 -38.71
N GLN A 201 6.41 23.87 -38.79
CA GLN A 201 5.93 24.86 -39.77
C GLN A 201 7.04 25.55 -40.60
N THR A 202 8.16 24.88 -40.88
CA THR A 202 9.13 25.38 -41.89
C THR A 202 9.20 24.46 -43.10
N PRO A 203 8.78 24.92 -44.31
CA PRO A 203 8.84 24.09 -45.50
C PRO A 203 10.30 23.89 -45.96
N THR A 204 10.56 22.67 -46.40
CA THR A 204 11.83 22.11 -46.87
C THR A 204 12.55 22.96 -47.91
N THR A 205 13.87 23.16 -47.76
CA THR A 205 14.80 23.03 -48.90
C THR A 205 16.25 22.74 -48.49
N THR A 206 16.86 21.78 -49.21
CA THR A 206 18.29 21.53 -49.44
C THR A 206 19.21 20.98 -48.33
N THR A 207 19.51 19.69 -48.49
CA THR A 207 20.81 18.99 -48.32
C THR A 207 22.00 19.75 -47.71
N HIS A 208 22.46 19.30 -46.53
CA HIS A 208 23.89 19.10 -46.24
C HIS A 208 24.08 18.06 -45.11
N LYS A 209 24.98 17.08 -45.34
CA LYS A 209 25.38 16.05 -44.37
C LYS A 209 26.19 16.68 -43.23
N HIS A 210 25.61 16.80 -42.04
CA HIS A 210 26.37 16.94 -40.80
C HIS A 210 26.19 15.71 -39.91
N LYS A 211 27.32 15.12 -39.50
CA LYS A 211 27.39 14.05 -38.50
C LYS A 211 26.87 14.58 -37.16
N HIS A 212 25.62 14.27 -36.83
CA HIS A 212 25.09 14.51 -35.49
C HIS A 212 25.63 13.47 -34.51
N HIS A 213 26.55 13.88 -33.65
CA HIS A 213 26.70 13.25 -32.34
C HIS A 213 25.36 13.39 -31.60
N LYS A 214 24.57 12.31 -31.54
CA LYS A 214 23.33 12.23 -30.74
C LYS A 214 23.69 12.30 -29.26
N LYS A 215 23.84 13.51 -28.71
CA LYS A 215 23.73 13.73 -27.27
C LYS A 215 22.29 13.41 -26.89
N GLN A 216 22.06 12.33 -26.15
CA GLN A 216 20.73 12.06 -25.62
C GLN A 216 20.29 13.27 -24.78
N PRO A 217 19.12 13.87 -25.04
CA PRO A 217 18.72 15.07 -24.33
C PRO A 217 18.50 14.70 -22.85
N HIS A 218 19.20 15.40 -21.96
CA HIS A 218 19.14 15.22 -20.50
C HIS A 218 17.70 15.14 -19.93
N SER A 219 16.70 15.67 -20.64
CA SER A 219 15.28 15.62 -20.26
C SER A 219 14.68 14.21 -20.33
N ARG A 220 15.07 13.38 -21.31
CA ARG A 220 14.58 12.00 -21.45
C ARG A 220 15.04 11.12 -20.30
N ARG A 221 16.32 11.23 -19.92
CA ARG A 221 16.90 10.50 -18.78
C ARG A 221 16.24 10.89 -17.45
N LYS A 222 15.99 12.18 -17.23
CA LYS A 222 15.28 12.65 -16.02
C LYS A 222 13.83 12.16 -15.95
N ARG A 223 13.11 12.12 -17.07
CA ARG A 223 11.74 11.59 -17.14
C ARG A 223 11.68 10.10 -16.84
N TRP A 224 12.65 9.33 -17.35
CA TRP A 224 12.73 7.90 -17.12
C TRP A 224 13.04 7.55 -15.65
N ILE A 225 13.99 8.25 -15.02
CA ILE A 225 14.30 8.08 -13.58
C ILE A 225 13.08 8.38 -12.70
N LEU A 226 12.27 9.39 -13.07
CA LEU A 226 11.03 9.67 -12.35
C LEU A 226 9.97 8.59 -12.55
N LYS A 227 9.86 8.00 -13.75
CA LYS A 227 8.98 6.85 -14.00
C LYS A 227 9.38 5.64 -13.17
N GLU A 228 10.68 5.31 -13.15
CA GLU A 228 11.21 4.26 -12.28
C GLU A 228 10.93 4.54 -10.80
N PHE A 229 10.83 5.81 -10.39
CA PHE A 229 10.46 6.18 -9.03
C PHE A 229 8.95 5.99 -8.71
N PHE A 230 8.11 5.67 -9.68
CA PHE A 230 6.69 5.42 -9.41
C PHE A 230 6.26 3.98 -9.67
N ILE A 231 7.21 3.09 -9.94
CA ILE A 231 6.96 1.67 -10.22
C ILE A 231 7.63 0.83 -9.14
N LEU A 232 6.93 -0.18 -8.64
CA LEU A 232 7.45 -1.05 -7.60
C LEU A 232 8.69 -1.80 -8.14
N PRO A 233 9.84 -1.80 -7.44
CA PRO A 233 11.02 -2.54 -7.87
C PRO A 233 10.70 -4.02 -8.07
N GLY A 234 11.32 -4.64 -9.08
CA GLY A 234 11.01 -6.02 -9.46
C GLY A 234 9.68 -6.19 -10.20
N THR A 235 9.06 -5.09 -10.64
CA THR A 235 7.84 -5.09 -11.47
C THR A 235 7.95 -4.05 -12.58
N LYS A 236 7.15 -4.20 -13.63
CA LYS A 236 7.05 -3.21 -14.72
C LYS A 236 5.72 -2.49 -14.75
N TRP A 237 4.70 -3.04 -14.10
CA TRP A 237 3.32 -2.58 -14.15
C TRP A 237 2.78 -2.12 -12.79
N CYS A 238 3.40 -2.50 -11.68
CA CYS A 238 2.88 -2.13 -10.35
C CYS A 238 3.26 -0.70 -9.98
N GLY A 239 2.47 0.28 -10.41
CA GLY A 239 2.68 1.66 -10.00
C GLY A 239 1.93 2.68 -10.83
N ASN A 240 2.53 3.87 -10.98
CA ASN A 240 1.92 4.92 -11.78
C ASN A 240 2.50 4.91 -13.20
N ASP A 241 1.67 4.50 -14.17
CA ASP A 241 2.08 4.18 -15.56
C ASP A 241 2.80 2.80 -15.60
N ASP A 242 3.47 2.47 -16.71
CA ASP A 242 4.29 1.26 -16.82
C ASP A 242 5.71 1.54 -17.39
N LEU A 243 6.65 0.63 -17.08
CA LEU A 243 8.00 0.53 -17.68
C LEU A 243 8.06 -0.53 -18.79
N ALA A 244 6.94 -1.20 -19.07
CA ALA A 244 6.89 -2.35 -19.93
C ALA A 244 7.12 -1.95 -21.39
N SER A 245 8.04 -2.65 -22.05
CA SER A 245 8.28 -2.43 -23.48
C SER A 245 7.18 -3.06 -24.35
N THR A 246 6.57 -4.14 -23.86
CA THR A 246 5.50 -4.88 -24.53
C THR A 246 4.48 -5.37 -23.50
N TYR A 247 3.29 -5.76 -23.93
CA TYR A 247 2.25 -6.28 -23.03
C TYR A 247 2.70 -7.50 -22.22
N SER A 248 3.55 -8.37 -22.78
CA SER A 248 4.07 -9.57 -22.11
C SER A 248 5.29 -9.30 -21.23
N ASP A 249 5.77 -8.06 -21.17
CA ASP A 249 6.99 -7.70 -20.46
C ASP A 249 6.73 -7.61 -18.95
N LEU A 250 6.96 -8.72 -18.25
CA LEU A 250 6.88 -8.82 -16.79
C LEU A 250 8.30 -8.90 -16.20
N ASP A 251 8.44 -8.58 -14.92
CA ASP A 251 9.72 -8.64 -14.20
C ASP A 251 9.59 -9.38 -12.86
N GLY A 252 10.74 -9.67 -12.23
CA GLY A 252 10.93 -10.18 -10.86
C GLY A 252 9.73 -10.89 -10.23
N HIS A 253 8.83 -10.09 -9.64
CA HIS A 253 7.57 -10.56 -9.05
C HIS A 253 6.48 -10.82 -10.11
N MET A 254 6.71 -11.76 -11.03
CA MET A 254 5.85 -11.98 -12.19
C MET A 254 4.36 -12.14 -11.86
N GLY A 255 4.02 -12.79 -10.75
CA GLY A 255 2.63 -12.94 -10.30
C GLY A 255 1.98 -11.61 -9.92
N ALA A 256 2.64 -10.82 -9.07
CA ALA A 256 2.17 -9.49 -8.71
C ALA A 256 2.14 -8.56 -9.92
N ASP A 257 3.20 -8.58 -10.73
CA ASP A 257 3.34 -7.75 -11.93
C ASP A 257 2.27 -8.08 -12.98
N HIS A 258 1.92 -9.36 -13.12
CA HIS A 258 0.79 -9.80 -13.93
C HIS A 258 -0.55 -9.22 -13.44
N CYS A 259 -0.80 -9.26 -12.13
CA CYS A 259 -2.00 -8.68 -11.53
C CYS A 259 -2.07 -7.17 -11.80
N CYS A 260 -0.97 -6.44 -11.59
CA CYS A 260 -0.89 -5.01 -11.85
C CYS A 260 -1.13 -4.68 -13.34
N ARG A 261 -0.52 -5.43 -14.26
CA ARG A 261 -0.77 -5.27 -15.71
C ARG A 261 -2.26 -5.41 -16.05
N LYS A 262 -2.92 -6.44 -15.50
CA LYS A 262 -4.35 -6.70 -15.73
C LYS A 262 -5.19 -5.56 -15.15
N HIS A 263 -4.85 -5.09 -13.96
CA HIS A 263 -5.49 -3.96 -13.30
C HIS A 263 -5.36 -2.66 -14.13
N ASP A 264 -4.18 -2.37 -14.66
CA ASP A 264 -3.91 -1.15 -15.44
C ASP A 264 -4.71 -1.07 -16.75
N LYS A 265 -5.13 -2.21 -17.30
CA LYS A 265 -6.00 -2.27 -18.48
C LYS A 265 -7.50 -2.24 -18.12
N CYS A 266 -7.84 -1.87 -16.90
CA CYS A 266 -9.24 -1.67 -16.49
C CYS A 266 -9.90 -0.59 -17.38
N PRO A 267 -11.02 -0.91 -18.08
CA PRO A 267 -11.70 0.05 -18.94
C PRO A 267 -12.38 1.18 -18.15
N LEU A 268 -12.70 0.91 -16.88
CA LEU A 268 -13.36 1.82 -15.97
C LEU A 268 -12.33 2.41 -15.00
N ASN A 269 -11.62 3.45 -15.46
CA ASN A 269 -10.65 4.17 -14.65
C ASN A 269 -10.80 5.69 -14.76
N ILE A 270 -10.30 6.40 -13.74
CA ILE A 270 -10.17 7.85 -13.70
C ILE A 270 -8.69 8.18 -13.46
N ALA A 271 -8.03 8.71 -14.49
CA ALA A 271 -6.64 9.12 -14.40
C ALA A 271 -6.42 10.15 -13.28
N GLY A 272 -5.22 10.16 -12.68
CA GLY A 272 -4.89 11.06 -11.57
C GLY A 272 -5.18 12.53 -11.86
N MET A 273 -5.79 13.23 -10.91
CA MET A 273 -6.17 14.65 -11.01
C MET A 273 -7.14 14.98 -12.15
N ASN A 274 -7.89 14.00 -12.68
CA ASN A 274 -8.89 14.19 -13.72
C ASN A 274 -10.32 13.96 -13.20
N TYR A 275 -11.29 14.47 -13.96
CA TYR A 275 -12.71 14.27 -13.72
C TYR A 275 -13.29 13.31 -14.78
N ARG A 276 -13.99 12.27 -14.35
CA ARG A 276 -14.70 11.33 -15.24
C ARG A 276 -15.85 10.69 -14.46
N TYR A 277 -16.90 10.24 -15.15
CA TYR A 277 -18.04 9.56 -14.53
C TYR A 277 -18.70 10.31 -13.35
N GLY A 278 -18.67 11.65 -13.37
CA GLY A 278 -19.22 12.44 -12.27
C GLY A 278 -18.34 12.51 -11.02
N ALA A 279 -17.11 11.99 -11.05
CA ALA A 279 -16.20 11.95 -9.91
C ALA A 279 -14.83 12.58 -10.25
N TYR A 280 -14.26 13.31 -9.29
CA TYR A 280 -12.91 13.88 -9.39
C TYR A 280 -11.90 12.99 -8.66
N ASN A 281 -10.92 12.45 -9.39
CA ASN A 281 -9.82 11.74 -8.76
C ASN A 281 -8.84 12.74 -8.11
N ARG A 282 -8.90 12.85 -6.78
CA ARG A 282 -8.01 13.71 -5.97
C ARG A 282 -6.60 13.14 -5.81
N HIS A 283 -6.41 11.87 -6.15
CA HIS A 283 -5.11 11.20 -6.12
C HIS A 283 -4.28 11.60 -7.34
N ALA A 284 -2.96 11.52 -7.17
CA ALA A 284 -2.04 11.83 -8.24
C ALA A 284 -1.90 10.65 -9.23
N THR A 285 -2.33 9.46 -8.81
CA THR A 285 -2.34 8.21 -9.57
C THR A 285 -3.71 7.89 -10.13
N THR A 286 -3.75 7.02 -11.15
CA THR A 286 -5.01 6.49 -11.70
C THR A 286 -5.76 5.68 -10.63
N VAL A 287 -7.08 5.83 -10.58
CA VAL A 287 -7.96 5.01 -9.75
C VAL A 287 -8.86 4.20 -10.67
N SER A 288 -8.91 2.89 -10.46
CA SER A 288 -9.76 1.95 -11.18
C SER A 288 -11.08 1.74 -10.44
N HIS A 289 -12.06 1.17 -11.12
CA HIS A 289 -13.32 0.76 -10.50
C HIS A 289 -13.10 -0.51 -9.65
N CYS A 290 -13.76 -0.63 -8.49
CA CYS A 290 -13.53 -1.73 -7.52
C CYS A 290 -13.65 -3.15 -8.11
N ILE A 291 -14.44 -3.34 -9.18
CA ILE A 291 -14.53 -4.62 -9.91
C ILE A 291 -13.17 -5.07 -10.50
N CYS A 292 -12.29 -4.11 -10.80
CA CYS A 292 -10.94 -4.37 -11.27
C CYS A 292 -9.97 -4.64 -10.10
N ASP A 293 -10.28 -4.18 -8.89
CA ASP A 293 -9.45 -4.39 -7.70
C ASP A 293 -9.69 -5.77 -7.05
N LEU A 294 -10.90 -6.33 -7.23
CA LEU A 294 -11.30 -7.64 -6.71
C LEU A 294 -10.79 -8.85 -7.54
N ARG A 295 -9.80 -8.67 -8.44
CA ARG A 295 -9.55 -9.57 -9.57
C ARG A 295 -8.10 -9.98 -9.81
#